data_AF-A0A7R8VXD6-F1
#
_entry.id   AF-A0A7R8VXD6-F1
#
_cell.length_a   1.000
_cell.length_b   1.000
_cell.length_c   1.000
_cell.angle_alpha   90.00
_cell.angle_beta   90.00
_cell.angle_gamma   90.00
#
_symmetry.space_group_name_H-M   'P 1'
#
loop_
_entity.id
_entity.type
_entity.pdbx_description
1 polymer ?
#
loop_
_entity_poly.entity_id
_entity_poly.type
_entity_poly.pdbx_seq_one_letter_code
_entity_poly.pdbx_strand_id
1 'polypeptide(L)'
;MFPVLAVGIPEIGVKRFEPLYIKKLALTKGHGAVVISGSFTDILAHGPSNATTKYALFDLKNRIFELGIDIPEILVESEYDLSGKILILPLVGSGEARLRLCQYIRCQFWFCQSQ
;
A
#
# COMPACT_ATOMS: atom_id res chain seq x y z
N MET A 1 9.20 -14.91 9.22
CA MET A 1 7.75 -14.77 9.51
C MET A 1 6.97 -14.31 8.27
N PHE A 2 7.35 -13.23 7.60
CA PHE A 2 6.71 -12.72 6.37
C PHE A 2 6.55 -13.73 5.20
N PRO A 3 7.48 -14.67 4.95
CA PRO A 3 7.33 -15.64 3.85
C PRO A 3 6.11 -16.57 3.98
N VAL A 4 5.66 -16.83 5.22
CA VAL A 4 4.49 -17.70 5.46
C VAL A 4 3.19 -16.95 5.18
N LEU A 5 3.14 -15.65 5.53
CA LEU A 5 2.00 -14.78 5.22
C LEU A 5 1.86 -14.56 3.71
N ALA A 6 2.99 -14.54 2.98
CA ALA A 6 3.01 -14.48 1.52
C ALA A 6 2.09 -15.53 0.90
N VAL A 7 2.21 -16.79 1.32
CA VAL A 7 1.46 -17.94 0.79
C VAL A 7 0.03 -18.01 1.34
N GLY A 8 -0.18 -17.50 2.55
CA GLY A 8 -1.40 -17.63 3.33
C GLY A 8 -1.33 -18.79 4.32
N ILE A 9 -2.21 -18.78 5.32
CA ILE A 9 -2.33 -19.83 6.35
C ILE A 9 -3.80 -20.29 6.37
N PRO A 10 -4.17 -21.24 5.50
CA PRO A 10 -5.56 -21.70 5.36
C PRO A 10 -6.16 -22.24 6.67
N GLU A 11 -5.32 -22.82 7.53
CA GLU A 11 -5.70 -23.45 8.80
C GLU A 11 -6.35 -22.45 9.78
N ILE A 12 -5.98 -21.18 9.69
CA ILE A 12 -6.54 -20.08 10.48
C ILE A 12 -7.31 -19.07 9.61
N GLY A 13 -7.67 -19.45 8.38
CA GLY A 13 -8.45 -18.61 7.46
C GLY A 13 -7.70 -17.41 6.87
N VAL A 14 -6.37 -17.37 6.99
CA VAL A 14 -5.57 -16.29 6.42
C VAL A 14 -5.33 -16.57 4.94
N LYS A 15 -5.95 -15.74 4.09
CA LYS A 15 -5.73 -15.78 2.65
C LYS A 15 -4.30 -15.36 2.31
N ARG A 16 -3.88 -15.73 1.10
CA ARG A 16 -2.62 -15.28 0.51
C ARG A 16 -2.50 -13.75 0.60
N PHE A 17 -1.43 -13.26 1.21
CA PHE A 17 -1.18 -11.82 1.35
C PHE A 17 -0.45 -11.24 0.14
N GLU A 18 0.34 -12.04 -0.59
CA GLU A 18 1.09 -11.58 -1.75
C GLU A 18 0.84 -12.46 -3.00
N PRO A 19 0.48 -11.88 -4.17
CA PRO A 19 0.24 -10.46 -4.38
C PRO A 19 -0.99 -9.96 -3.64
N LEU A 20 -0.90 -8.75 -3.11
CA LEU A 20 -2.04 -8.07 -2.53
C LEU A 20 -2.92 -7.58 -3.68
N TYR A 21 -4.06 -8.25 -3.88
CA TYR A 21 -5.03 -7.90 -4.89
C TYR A 21 -6.07 -6.91 -4.35
N ILE A 22 -6.18 -5.74 -4.99
CA ILE A 22 -7.20 -4.74 -4.70
C ILE A 22 -7.99 -4.47 -5.97
N LYS A 23 -9.28 -4.81 -5.95
CA LYS A 23 -10.16 -4.69 -7.12
C LYS A 23 -10.25 -3.27 -7.67
N LYS A 24 -10.41 -2.27 -6.79
CA LYS A 24 -10.54 -0.88 -7.18
C LYS A 24 -10.09 0.05 -6.07
N LEU A 25 -9.31 1.06 -6.42
CA LEU A 25 -8.92 2.16 -5.56
C LEU A 25 -9.32 3.47 -6.25
N ALA A 26 -10.32 4.16 -5.71
CA ALA A 26 -10.66 5.50 -6.17
C ALA A 26 -9.80 6.53 -5.43
N LEU A 27 -9.30 7.52 -6.16
CA LEU A 27 -8.47 8.59 -5.62
C LEU A 27 -9.01 9.93 -6.08
N THR A 28 -9.17 10.83 -5.12
CA THR A 28 -9.47 12.23 -5.38
C THR A 28 -8.54 13.05 -4.51
N LYS A 29 -7.66 13.83 -5.13
CA LYS A 29 -6.72 14.70 -4.44
C LYS A 29 -6.70 16.05 -5.11
N GLY A 30 -7.01 17.09 -4.33
CA GLY A 30 -6.92 18.45 -4.84
C GLY A 30 -7.32 19.50 -3.82
N HIS A 31 -6.67 20.67 -3.93
CA HIS A 31 -7.05 21.95 -3.36
C HIS A 31 -6.40 23.05 -4.23
N GLY A 32 -7.12 24.14 -4.48
CA GLY A 32 -6.61 25.24 -5.30
C GLY A 32 -6.38 24.83 -6.76
N ALA A 33 -5.16 25.04 -7.26
CA ALA A 33 -4.88 24.97 -8.69
C ALA A 33 -4.53 23.56 -9.22
N VAL A 34 -4.57 22.51 -8.38
CA VAL A 34 -4.39 21.11 -8.83
C VAL A 34 -5.56 20.28 -8.30
N VAL A 35 -6.31 19.69 -9.22
CA VAL A 35 -7.40 18.77 -8.91
C VAL A 35 -7.21 17.53 -9.78
N ILE A 36 -6.98 16.39 -9.14
CA ILE A 36 -6.81 15.10 -9.81
C ILE A 36 -7.80 14.11 -9.21
N SER A 37 -8.56 13.45 -10.07
CA SER A 37 -9.50 12.39 -9.73
C SER A 37 -9.26 11.19 -10.61
N GLY A 38 -9.54 10.00 -10.11
CA GLY A 38 -9.51 8.81 -10.94
C GLY A 38 -9.58 7.53 -10.14
N SER A 39 -9.28 6.44 -10.80
CA SER A 39 -9.23 5.13 -10.16
C SER A 39 -8.13 4.26 -10.71
N PHE A 40 -7.62 3.41 -9.84
CA PHE A 40 -6.84 2.24 -10.22
C PHE A 40 -7.70 0.99 -10.08
N THR A 41 -7.66 0.10 -11.06
CA THR A 41 -8.36 -1.18 -11.07
C THR A 41 -7.36 -2.33 -11.19
N ASP A 42 -7.77 -3.48 -10.69
CA ASP A 42 -6.99 -4.73 -10.73
C ASP A 42 -5.56 -4.56 -10.25
N ILE A 43 -5.43 -3.94 -9.08
CA ILE A 43 -4.14 -3.61 -8.48
C ILE A 43 -3.54 -4.89 -7.90
N LEU A 44 -2.31 -5.18 -8.30
CA LEU A 44 -1.46 -6.25 -7.79
C LEU A 44 -0.22 -5.62 -7.18
N ALA A 45 -0.06 -5.77 -5.86
CA ALA A 45 1.13 -5.30 -5.15
C ALA A 45 2.00 -6.48 -4.67
N HIS A 46 3.29 -6.38 -4.94
CA HIS A 46 4.34 -7.37 -4.67
C HIS A 46 5.47 -6.76 -3.86
N GLY A 47 6.28 -7.59 -3.18
CA GLY A 47 7.48 -7.15 -2.46
C GLY A 47 7.46 -7.25 -0.93
N PRO A 48 6.33 -7.08 -0.21
CA PRO A 48 6.32 -7.18 1.26
C PRO A 48 6.84 -8.50 1.82
N SER A 49 6.81 -9.60 1.07
CA SER A 49 7.32 -10.91 1.50
C SER A 49 8.85 -10.96 1.57
N ASN A 50 9.55 -10.09 0.83
CA ASN A 50 11.00 -9.93 0.87
C ASN A 50 11.46 -8.91 1.93
N ALA A 51 10.56 -8.57 2.85
CA ALA A 51 10.81 -7.67 3.95
C ALA A 51 11.82 -8.24 4.96
N THR A 52 12.77 -7.42 5.37
CA THR A 52 13.66 -7.70 6.51
C THR A 52 13.21 -6.90 7.73
N THR A 53 12.87 -7.59 8.82
CA THR A 53 12.57 -6.92 10.10
C THR A 53 13.86 -6.37 10.71
N LYS A 54 13.89 -5.07 11.00
CA LYS A 54 15.01 -4.42 11.70
C LYS A 54 14.80 -4.41 13.20
N TYR A 55 13.59 -4.08 13.64
CA TYR A 55 13.24 -4.06 15.06
C TYR A 55 11.74 -4.29 15.26
N ALA A 56 11.39 -4.86 16.41
CA ALA A 56 10.02 -4.94 16.91
C ALA A 56 10.02 -4.44 18.36
N LEU A 57 9.28 -3.39 18.63
CA LEU A 57 9.11 -2.83 19.97
C LEU A 57 7.68 -3.09 20.41
N PHE A 58 7.55 -3.72 21.57
CA PHE A 58 6.26 -4.00 22.18
C PHE A 58 6.21 -3.36 23.55
N ASP A 59 5.52 -2.21 23.63
CA ASP A 59 5.27 -1.52 24.88
C ASP A 59 3.84 -1.82 25.33
N LEU A 60 3.71 -2.81 26.20
CA LEU A 60 2.43 -3.23 26.80
C LEU A 60 1.78 -2.12 27.65
N LYS A 61 2.59 -1.25 28.26
CA LYS A 61 2.11 -0.19 29.16
C LYS A 61 1.45 0.92 28.35
N ASN A 62 2.09 1.33 27.27
CA ASN A 62 1.58 2.36 26.36
C ASN A 62 0.73 1.76 25.22
N ARG A 63 0.61 0.43 25.13
CA ARG A 63 -0.08 -0.31 24.06
C ARG A 63 0.46 0.03 22.67
N ILE A 64 1.77 0.27 22.59
CA ILE A 64 2.45 0.60 21.34
C ILE A 64 3.08 -0.66 20.79
N PHE A 65 2.78 -0.95 19.53
CA PHE A 65 3.50 -1.94 18.75
C PHE A 65 4.17 -1.25 17.57
N GLU A 66 5.49 -1.14 17.64
CA GLU A 66 6.29 -0.55 16.58
C GLU A 66 7.06 -1.64 15.83
N LEU A 67 6.97 -1.63 14.51
CA LEU A 67 7.63 -2.61 13.67
C LEU A 67 8.45 -1.89 12.60
N GLY A 68 9.77 -1.92 12.76
CA GLY A 68 10.71 -1.43 11.77
C GLY A 68 10.94 -2.50 10.71
N ILE A 69 10.46 -2.27 9.49
CA ILE A 69 10.61 -3.18 8.36
C ILE A 69 11.39 -2.49 7.24
N ASP A 70 12.26 -3.24 6.59
CA ASP A 70 12.95 -2.81 5.39
C ASP A 70 12.45 -3.64 4.21
N ILE A 71 11.85 -2.97 3.22
CA ILE A 71 11.30 -3.62 2.03
C ILE A 71 12.15 -3.14 0.86
N PRO A 72 12.93 -4.01 0.20
CA PRO A 72 13.90 -3.58 -0.81
C PRO A 72 13.24 -2.99 -2.04
N GLU A 73 12.12 -3.57 -2.48
CA GLU A 73 11.33 -3.11 -3.60
C GLU A 73 9.87 -3.47 -3.36
N ILE A 74 8.97 -2.54 -3.67
CA ILE A 74 7.55 -2.81 -3.88
C ILE A 74 7.24 -2.58 -5.36
N LEU A 75 6.67 -3.59 -6.01
CA LEU A 75 6.16 -3.49 -7.37
C LEU A 75 4.64 -3.46 -7.32
N VAL A 76 4.04 -2.44 -7.93
CA VAL A 76 2.58 -2.33 -8.09
C VAL A 76 2.25 -2.31 -9.58
N GLU A 77 1.37 -3.20 -9.99
CA GLU A 77 0.82 -3.30 -11.34
C GLU A 77 -0.69 -3.02 -11.27
N SER A 78 -1.20 -2.16 -12.13
CA SER A 78 -2.63 -1.83 -12.16
C SER A 78 -3.03 -1.21 -13.49
N GLU A 79 -4.33 -1.17 -13.76
CA GLU A 79 -4.89 -0.27 -14.77
C GLU A 79 -5.29 1.04 -14.10
N TYR A 80 -5.05 2.17 -14.77
CA TYR A 80 -5.44 3.49 -14.29
C TYR A 80 -6.38 4.19 -15.25
N ASP A 81 -7.29 4.96 -14.68
CA ASP A 81 -8.10 5.96 -15.37
C ASP A 81 -8.06 7.24 -14.54
N LEU A 82 -7.37 8.25 -15.05
CA LEU A 82 -7.09 9.50 -14.37
C LEU A 82 -7.65 10.66 -15.19
N SER A 83 -8.35 11.56 -14.52
CA SER A 83 -8.84 12.81 -15.06
C SER A 83 -8.60 13.95 -14.07
N GLY A 84 -8.20 15.10 -14.57
CA GLY A 84 -7.89 16.21 -13.70
C GLY A 84 -7.50 17.46 -14.45
N LYS A 85 -7.08 18.45 -13.68
CA LYS A 85 -6.61 19.73 -14.17
C LYS A 85 -5.43 20.18 -13.33
N ILE A 86 -4.33 20.50 -14.01
CA ILE A 86 -3.19 21.21 -13.42
C ILE A 86 -3.25 22.64 -13.93
N LEU A 87 -3.55 23.58 -13.04
CA LEU A 87 -3.80 24.98 -13.30
C LEU A 87 -4.94 25.18 -14.33
N ILE A 88 -4.57 25.42 -15.59
CA ILE A 88 -5.47 25.57 -16.75
C ILE A 88 -5.48 24.34 -17.65
N LEU A 89 -4.51 23.44 -17.52
CA LEU A 89 -4.29 22.32 -18.42
C LEU A 89 -5.10 21.09 -17.99
N PRO A 90 -6.07 20.62 -18.80
CA PRO A 90 -6.75 19.35 -18.55
C PRO A 90 -5.79 18.18 -18.78
N LEU A 91 -5.87 17.19 -17.90
CA LEU A 91 -5.16 15.92 -17.99
C LEU A 91 -6.20 14.81 -17.98
N VAL A 92 -6.20 13.99 -19.03
CA VAL A 92 -6.99 12.76 -19.11
C VAL A 92 -6.05 11.69 -19.63
N GLY A 93 -6.01 10.55 -18.94
CA GLY A 93 -5.17 9.44 -19.34
C GLY A 93 -5.68 8.15 -18.74
N SER A 94 -5.64 7.09 -19.53
CA SER A 94 -5.94 5.74 -19.09
C SER A 94 -4.93 4.77 -19.70
N GLY A 95 -4.68 3.67 -19.00
CA GLY A 95 -3.77 2.62 -19.46
C GLY A 95 -3.19 1.83 -18.31
N GLU A 96 -2.08 1.14 -18.59
CA GLU A 96 -1.38 0.33 -17.59
C GLU A 96 -0.40 1.19 -16.79
N ALA A 97 -0.41 1.01 -15.47
CA ALA A 97 0.53 1.60 -14.54
C ALA A 97 1.40 0.51 -13.92
N ARG A 98 2.72 0.75 -13.93
CA ARG A 98 3.70 -0.09 -13.26
C ARG A 98 4.61 0.77 -12.40
N LEU A 99 4.42 0.69 -11.09
CA LEU A 99 5.12 1.50 -10.10
C LEU A 99 6.15 0.63 -9.37
N ARG A 100 7.42 1.07 -9.35
CA ARG A 100 8.47 0.48 -8.50
C ARG A 100 8.84 1.48 -7.42
N LEU A 101 8.73 1.05 -6.17
CA LEU A 101 9.06 1.84 -5.00
C LEU A 101 10.23 1.17 -4.28
N CYS A 102 11.40 1.76 -4.37
CA CYS A 102 12.60 1.30 -3.68
C CYS A 102 12.78 2.12 -2.41
N GLN A 103 12.06 1.80 -1.32
CA GLN A 103 12.19 2.59 -0.09
C GLN A 103 11.98 1.78 1.21
N TYR A 104 12.76 2.15 2.22
CA TYR A 104 12.60 1.77 3.63
C TYR A 104 11.26 2.28 4.20
N ILE A 105 10.39 1.36 4.65
CA ILE A 105 9.06 1.70 5.20
C ILE A 105 9.04 1.45 6.70
N ARG A 106 9.00 2.53 7.48
CA ARG A 106 8.74 2.42 8.94
C ARG A 106 7.23 2.31 9.19
N CYS A 107 6.77 1.14 9.62
CA CYS A 107 5.38 0.94 10.03
C CYS A 107 5.24 1.16 11.54
N GLN A 108 4.66 2.30 11.94
CA GLN A 108 4.25 2.53 13.32
C GLN A 108 2.74 2.29 13.44
N PHE A 109 2.36 1.18 14.08
CA PHE A 109 0.95 0.89 14.33
C PHE A 109 0.54 1.54 15.65
N TRP A 110 -0.20 2.64 15.55
CA TRP A 110 -0.92 3.22 16.69
C TRP A 110 -2.29 2.56 16.78
N PHE A 111 -2.47 1.64 17.73
CA PHE A 111 -3.81 1.15 18.05
C PHE A 111 -4.60 2.28 18.72
N CYS A 112 -5.41 2.99 17.94
CA CYS A 112 -6.44 3.88 18.45
C CYS A 112 -7.51 3.00 19.13
N GLN A 113 -7.67 3.10 20.45
CA GLN A 113 -8.82 2.50 21.11
C GLN A 113 -10.06 3.32 20.76
N SER A 114 -11.01 2.72 20.03
CA SER A 114 -12.41 3.12 20.17
C SER A 114 -12.84 2.72 21.57
N GLN A 115 -13.18 3.71 22.38
CA GLN A 115 -13.95 3.50 23.60
C GLN A 115 -15.40 3.19 23.23
#